data_AF-A0A3P9KV51-F1
#
_entry.id   AF-A0A3P9KV51-F1
#
_cell.length_a   1.000
_cell.length_b   1.000
_cell.length_c   1.000
_cell.angle_alpha   90.00
_cell.angle_beta   90.00
_cell.angle_gamma   90.00
#
_symmetry.space_group_name_H-M   'P 1'
#
loop_
_entity.id
_entity.type
_entity.pdbx_description
1 polymer ?
#
loop_
_entity_poly.entity_id
_entity_poly.type
_entity_poly.pdbx_seq_one_letter_code
_entity_poly.pdbx_strand_id
1 'polypeptide(L)'
;MAVFRNWTERPLPPLDFSTYKQLLLNQELKNVIDKLAQFVARNGPEFEKMTMDKQKDNPKFSFLFGGEFFSYYKCKLALEQQQPKDVVDLPPPALQMVVPPQIPPPAAQPIEELIQQSQWNLQQQEQHLHTLRQEQMSAAIALAMEQQNQKLLVETQLDITELDNLLQPIIDTCTKDAISAGKNWMFNNAKTPQHCELMASHLCNRITADSAHFELRLHLIYLTNDVLHHCQRKQQKDLLAALQKVVVPIYCTSFLAVEEEKQQKITRLLQLWEKNGYFDEETIQQLQNPALGLGQYQASLITEYAAVVQPIQLAFQQQIQTLKSQHEEFVSSLKQQPPPSAVGHLAAPAESEKPPPMTPHDARLQWPLATRAPAPAPGPG
;
A
#
# COMPACT_ATOMS: atom_id res chain seq x y z
N MET A 1 -24.39 25.56 18.33
CA MET A 1 -24.04 25.66 16.89
C MET A 1 -22.59 25.19 16.75
N ALA A 2 -22.29 23.90 16.95
CA ALA A 2 -22.43 22.79 16.01
C ALA A 2 -21.17 22.60 15.12
N VAL A 3 -20.55 21.43 15.33
CA VAL A 3 -19.64 20.67 14.44
C VAL A 3 -18.16 21.07 14.36
N PHE A 4 -17.39 20.69 15.40
CA PHE A 4 -16.01 20.19 15.23
C PHE A 4 -15.94 18.79 15.83
N ARG A 5 -16.25 17.78 15.00
CA ARG A 5 -15.96 16.36 15.26
C ARG A 5 -14.85 15.91 14.31
N ASN A 6 -13.90 15.16 14.87
CA ASN A 6 -13.01 14.15 14.26
C ASN A 6 -12.38 14.46 12.89
N TRP A 7 -11.07 14.73 12.91
CA TRP A 7 -10.21 14.79 11.71
C TRP A 7 -9.18 13.64 11.62
N THR A 8 -9.23 12.65 12.51
CA THR A 8 -8.27 11.53 12.54
C THR A 8 -8.67 10.30 11.73
N GLU A 9 -9.76 10.34 10.94
CA GLU A 9 -10.26 9.16 10.19
C GLU A 9 -10.80 9.50 8.79
N ARG A 10 -10.12 10.36 8.02
CA ARG A 10 -10.40 10.44 6.57
C ARG A 10 -9.41 9.55 5.81
N PRO A 11 -9.87 8.55 5.05
CA PRO A 11 -9.04 7.84 4.10
C PRO A 11 -8.43 8.85 3.12
N LEU A 12 -7.13 8.78 2.89
CA LEU A 12 -6.47 9.58 1.87
C LEU A 12 -7.02 9.18 0.49
N PRO A 13 -7.33 10.13 -0.40
CA PRO A 13 -7.73 9.81 -1.76
C PRO A 13 -6.58 9.10 -2.50
N PRO A 14 -6.87 8.11 -3.36
CA PRO A 14 -5.85 7.47 -4.18
C PRO A 14 -5.23 8.48 -5.14
N LEU A 15 -3.91 8.42 -5.27
CA LEU A 15 -3.11 9.29 -6.13
C LEU A 15 -3.57 9.13 -7.58
N ASP A 16 -3.95 10.22 -8.26
CA ASP A 16 -4.20 10.17 -9.69
C ASP A 16 -2.87 10.22 -10.49
N PHE A 17 -2.89 9.56 -11.65
CA PHE A 17 -1.74 9.47 -12.55
C PHE A 17 -1.33 10.84 -13.15
N SER A 18 -2.28 11.78 -13.22
CA SER A 18 -2.06 13.15 -13.70
C SER A 18 -1.11 13.91 -12.78
N THR A 19 -1.33 13.78 -11.47
CA THR A 19 -0.52 14.38 -10.41
C THR A 19 0.90 13.80 -10.46
N TYR A 20 1.05 12.49 -10.61
CA TYR A 20 2.37 11.85 -10.75
C TYR A 20 3.14 12.36 -11.97
N LYS A 21 2.45 12.49 -13.12
CA LYS A 21 3.02 12.97 -14.38
C LYS A 21 3.42 14.45 -14.31
N GLN A 22 2.66 15.28 -13.60
CA GLN A 22 2.92 16.70 -13.43
C GLN A 22 4.08 16.97 -12.44
N LEU A 23 4.24 16.11 -11.43
CA LEU A 23 5.39 16.10 -10.51
C LEU A 23 6.68 15.64 -11.21
N LEU A 24 6.57 14.70 -12.16
CA LEU A 24 7.68 14.30 -13.04
C LEU A 24 8.10 15.41 -14.01
N LEU A 25 7.16 16.25 -14.45
CA LEU A 25 7.42 17.34 -15.39
C LEU A 25 8.07 18.58 -14.73
N ASN A 26 7.86 18.78 -13.42
CA ASN A 26 8.32 19.98 -12.71
C ASN A 26 9.41 19.65 -11.67
N GLN A 27 10.60 19.29 -12.15
CA GLN A 27 11.76 18.93 -11.32
C GLN A 27 12.11 19.98 -10.25
N GLU A 28 11.88 21.27 -10.52
CA GLU A 28 12.14 22.35 -9.56
C GLU A 28 11.22 22.23 -8.33
N LEU A 29 9.94 21.92 -8.52
CA LEU A 29 8.97 21.76 -7.43
C LEU A 29 9.26 20.50 -6.60
N LYS A 30 9.62 19.40 -7.27
CA LYS A 30 10.07 18.17 -6.61
C LYS A 30 11.29 18.43 -5.71
N ASN A 31 12.27 19.18 -6.20
CA ASN A 31 13.46 19.55 -5.43
C ASN A 31 13.14 20.44 -4.22
N VAL A 32 12.16 21.34 -4.34
CA VAL A 32 11.69 22.17 -3.22
C VAL A 32 11.00 21.32 -2.16
N ILE A 33 10.11 20.41 -2.57
CA ILE A 33 9.40 19.49 -1.67
C ILE A 33 10.40 18.58 -0.95
N ASP A 34 11.36 18.00 -1.67
CA ASP A 34 12.38 17.11 -1.10
C ASP A 34 13.27 17.84 -0.08
N LYS A 35 13.74 19.05 -0.40
CA LYS A 35 14.54 19.87 0.53
C LYS A 35 13.75 20.26 1.77
N LEU A 36 12.47 20.60 1.61
CA LEU A 36 11.63 20.96 2.75
C LEU A 36 11.32 19.74 3.63
N ALA A 37 11.02 18.60 3.03
CA ALA A 37 10.79 17.34 3.74
C ALA A 37 12.03 16.94 4.55
N GLN A 38 13.21 17.01 3.95
CA GLN A 38 14.45 16.71 4.65
C GLN A 38 14.79 17.73 5.76
N PHE A 39 14.49 19.01 5.53
CA PHE A 39 14.69 20.06 6.53
C PHE A 39 13.75 19.89 7.74
N VAL A 40 12.48 19.55 7.51
CA VAL A 40 11.50 19.29 8.57
C VAL A 40 11.80 17.97 9.29
N ALA A 41 12.22 16.92 8.59
CA ALA A 41 12.69 15.67 9.22
C ALA A 41 13.90 15.90 10.14
N ARG A 42 14.76 16.87 9.82
CA ARG A 42 15.97 17.18 10.61
C ARG A 42 15.71 18.09 11.80
N ASN A 43 14.82 19.08 11.67
CA ASN A 43 14.62 20.14 12.66
C ASN A 43 13.29 20.05 13.42
N GLY A 44 12.41 19.11 13.05
CA GLY A 44 11.15 18.85 13.72
C GLY A 44 9.93 19.58 13.11
N PRO A 45 8.71 19.17 13.49
CA PRO A 45 7.45 19.63 12.90
C PRO A 45 7.11 21.10 13.19
N GLU A 46 7.75 21.71 14.19
CA GLU A 46 7.60 23.14 14.51
C GLU A 46 8.06 24.03 13.33
N PHE A 47 9.04 23.57 12.56
CA PHE A 47 9.51 24.26 11.37
C PHE A 47 8.57 24.13 10.17
N GLU A 48 7.80 23.04 10.08
CA GLU A 48 6.71 22.91 9.09
C GLU A 48 5.69 24.02 9.35
N LYS A 49 5.26 24.16 10.61
CA LYS A 49 4.30 25.18 11.03
C LYS A 49 4.81 26.61 10.80
N MET A 50 6.08 26.89 11.13
CA MET A 50 6.68 28.20 10.87
C MET A 50 6.78 28.52 9.37
N THR A 51 7.10 27.52 8.54
CA THR A 51 7.18 27.68 7.08
C THR A 51 5.81 27.93 6.49
N MET A 52 4.77 27.24 6.98
CA MET A 52 3.38 27.50 6.63
C MET A 52 2.99 28.95 6.95
N ASP A 53 3.20 29.42 8.17
CA ASP A 53 2.79 30.79 8.55
C ASP A 53 3.51 31.87 7.71
N LYS A 54 4.78 31.65 7.34
CA LYS A 54 5.59 32.60 6.55
C LYS A 54 5.35 32.54 5.04
N GLN A 55 4.94 31.40 4.50
CA GLN A 55 4.82 31.17 3.05
C GLN A 55 3.37 30.94 2.59
N LYS A 56 2.37 31.27 3.44
CA LYS A 56 0.94 31.08 3.13
C LYS A 56 0.46 31.77 1.84
N ASP A 57 1.09 32.86 1.44
CA ASP A 57 0.73 33.63 0.24
C ASP A 57 1.60 33.25 -0.99
N ASN A 58 2.49 32.27 -0.84
CA ASN A 58 3.38 31.82 -1.91
C ASN A 58 2.84 30.57 -2.62
N PRO A 59 2.49 30.63 -3.91
CA PRO A 59 1.91 29.51 -4.64
C PRO A 59 2.85 28.29 -4.76
N LYS A 60 4.17 28.48 -4.63
CA LYS A 60 5.15 27.37 -4.63
C LYS A 60 5.06 26.49 -3.37
N PHE A 61 4.46 26.96 -2.28
CA PHE A 61 4.27 26.21 -1.02
C PHE A 61 2.80 25.84 -0.77
N SER A 62 1.94 26.03 -1.76
CA SER A 62 0.50 25.70 -1.69
C SER A 62 0.25 24.23 -1.30
N PHE A 63 1.17 23.32 -1.66
CA PHE A 63 1.13 21.91 -1.27
C PHE A 63 1.08 21.71 0.24
N LEU A 64 1.60 22.62 1.07
CA LEU A 64 1.56 22.49 2.54
C LEU A 64 0.16 22.70 3.14
N PHE A 65 -0.76 23.33 2.40
CA PHE A 65 -2.10 23.70 2.88
C PHE A 65 -3.21 22.82 2.32
N GLY A 66 -2.88 21.59 1.94
CA GLY A 66 -3.83 20.64 1.35
C GLY A 66 -4.04 20.81 -0.16
N GLY A 67 -3.03 21.33 -0.87
CA GLY A 67 -3.00 21.41 -2.32
C GLY A 67 -2.44 20.14 -2.99
N GLU A 68 -2.33 20.21 -4.33
CA GLU A 68 -1.65 19.18 -5.13
C GLU A 68 -0.23 18.95 -4.56
N PHE A 69 0.20 17.69 -4.48
CA PHE A 69 1.50 17.24 -3.94
C PHE A 69 1.66 17.21 -2.41
N PHE A 70 0.62 17.51 -1.64
CA PHE A 70 0.65 17.32 -0.18
C PHE A 70 0.98 15.86 0.21
N SER A 71 0.37 14.89 -0.47
CA SER A 71 0.61 13.45 -0.25
C SER A 71 2.06 13.05 -0.57
N TYR A 72 2.64 13.64 -1.62
CA TYR A 72 4.05 13.41 -1.98
C TYR A 72 4.99 13.97 -0.91
N TYR A 73 4.75 15.20 -0.44
CA TYR A 73 5.50 15.79 0.67
C TYR A 73 5.43 14.95 1.94
N LYS A 74 4.24 14.46 2.34
CA LYS A 74 4.09 13.60 3.52
C LYS A 74 4.79 12.25 3.37
N CYS A 75 4.71 11.63 2.18
CA CYS A 75 5.42 10.39 1.89
C CYS A 75 6.95 10.59 1.94
N LYS A 76 7.46 11.65 1.32
CA LYS A 76 8.89 12.01 1.35
C LYS A 76 9.37 12.33 2.76
N LEU A 77 8.60 13.10 3.54
CA LEU A 77 8.91 13.42 4.93
C LEU A 77 8.98 12.16 5.79
N ALA A 78 8.06 11.22 5.61
CA ALA A 78 8.07 9.93 6.31
C ALA A 78 9.30 9.09 5.92
N LEU A 79 9.68 9.07 4.64
CA LEU A 79 10.89 8.40 4.17
C LEU A 79 12.19 9.03 4.74
N GLU A 80 12.27 10.36 4.78
CA GLU A 80 13.43 11.08 5.34
C GLU A 80 13.53 10.93 6.87
N GLN A 81 12.39 10.78 7.57
CA GLN A 81 12.37 10.45 8.99
C GLN A 81 12.79 9.00 9.30
N GLN A 82 12.77 8.12 8.29
CA GLN A 82 13.17 6.71 8.40
C GLN A 82 14.62 6.43 7.99
N GLN A 83 15.36 7.41 7.45
CA GLN A 83 16.78 7.22 7.17
C GLN A 83 17.60 7.14 8.49
N PRO A 84 18.46 6.11 8.66
CA PRO A 84 19.31 5.99 9.84
C PRO A 84 20.39 7.08 9.79
N LYS A 85 20.38 8.01 10.74
CA LYS A 85 21.50 8.94 10.93
C LYS A 85 22.68 8.17 11.54
N ASP A 86 23.83 8.26 10.87
CA ASP A 86 25.12 7.80 11.36
C ASP A 86 25.43 8.31 12.80
N VAL A 87 26.14 7.45 13.51
CA VAL A 87 26.34 7.37 14.96
C VAL A 87 27.07 8.57 15.57
N VAL A 88 26.42 9.27 16.51
CA VAL A 88 27.10 9.90 17.66
C VAL A 88 26.27 9.66 18.93
N ASP A 89 26.76 8.72 19.74
CA ASP A 89 26.54 8.50 21.17
C ASP A 89 25.32 9.17 21.83
N LEU A 90 24.13 8.61 21.61
CA LEU A 90 22.92 8.82 22.40
C LEU A 90 22.14 7.49 22.41
N PRO A 91 21.51 7.10 23.54
CA PRO A 91 20.82 5.81 23.64
C PRO A 91 19.69 5.71 22.61
N PRO A 92 19.36 4.50 22.11
CA PRO A 92 18.50 4.34 20.94
C PRO A 92 17.11 4.95 21.19
N PRO A 93 16.55 5.72 20.24
CA PRO A 93 15.13 6.06 20.29
C PRO A 93 14.36 4.76 20.03
N ALA A 94 13.60 4.33 21.03
CA ALA A 94 12.70 3.21 20.92
C ALA A 94 11.85 3.38 19.65
N LEU A 95 11.86 2.35 18.81
CA LEU A 95 10.75 2.07 17.90
C LEU A 95 9.48 2.28 18.72
N GLN A 96 8.54 3.07 18.21
CA GLN A 96 7.19 3.09 18.73
C GLN A 96 6.59 1.70 18.46
N MET A 97 6.97 0.73 19.30
CA MET A 97 6.03 -0.21 19.82
C MET A 97 4.79 0.60 20.17
N VAL A 98 3.63 0.17 19.70
CA VAL A 98 2.39 0.51 20.37
C VAL A 98 2.66 0.26 21.84
N VAL A 99 2.82 1.35 22.59
CA VAL A 99 3.01 1.31 24.03
C VAL A 99 1.82 0.49 24.52
N PRO A 100 2.04 -0.68 25.16
CA PRO A 100 0.94 -1.34 25.87
C PRO A 100 0.31 -0.25 26.72
N PRO A 101 -1.02 -0.08 26.75
CA PRO A 101 -1.65 0.95 27.57
C PRO A 101 -0.97 0.91 28.94
N GLN A 102 -0.37 2.02 29.38
CA GLN A 102 0.27 2.05 30.68
C GLN A 102 -0.83 1.81 31.71
N ILE A 103 -0.94 0.56 32.16
CA ILE A 103 -1.84 0.13 33.20
C ILE A 103 -1.41 0.86 34.48
N PRO A 104 -2.32 1.57 35.18
CA PRO A 104 -2.05 2.11 36.50
C PRO A 104 -1.68 0.96 37.46
N PRO A 105 -0.69 1.11 38.37
CA PRO A 105 -0.30 0.05 39.29
C PRO A 105 -1.38 -0.20 40.36
N PRO A 106 -1.43 -1.39 40.99
CA PRO A 106 -1.98 -2.63 40.49
C PRO A 106 -3.26 -3.01 41.27
N ALA A 107 -4.39 -3.18 40.59
CA ALA A 107 -5.31 -4.24 40.95
C ALA A 107 -4.89 -5.44 40.10
N ALA A 108 -4.61 -6.58 40.72
CA ALA A 108 -4.07 -7.76 40.06
C ALA A 108 -4.92 -8.15 38.83
N GLN A 109 -4.51 -7.74 37.62
CA GLN A 109 -5.08 -8.31 36.41
C GLN A 109 -4.63 -9.77 36.37
N PRO A 110 -5.56 -10.73 36.23
CA PRO A 110 -5.22 -12.13 36.10
C PRO A 110 -4.16 -12.31 35.01
N ILE A 111 -3.15 -13.13 35.26
CA ILE A 111 -2.13 -13.50 34.26
C ILE A 111 -2.80 -13.97 32.95
N GLU A 112 -3.98 -14.59 33.07
CA GLU A 112 -4.82 -15.01 31.95
C GLU A 112 -5.28 -13.84 31.05
N GLU A 113 -5.68 -12.69 31.62
CA GLU A 113 -6.08 -11.51 30.84
C GLU A 113 -4.90 -10.92 30.06
N LEU A 114 -3.71 -10.91 30.65
CA LEU A 114 -2.49 -10.42 30.00
C LEU A 114 -2.06 -11.32 28.84
N ILE A 115 -2.19 -12.64 29.02
CA ILE A 115 -1.94 -13.62 27.95
C ILE A 115 -2.95 -13.42 26.82
N GLN A 116 -4.25 -13.28 27.15
CA GLN A 116 -5.31 -13.08 26.16
C GLN A 116 -5.11 -11.78 25.37
N GLN A 117 -4.72 -10.69 26.04
CA GLN A 117 -4.43 -9.42 25.39
C GLN A 117 -3.22 -9.53 24.44
N SER A 118 -2.16 -10.23 24.86
CA SER A 118 -0.98 -10.47 24.04
C SER A 118 -1.30 -11.32 22.80
N GLN A 119 -2.14 -12.35 22.95
CA GLN A 119 -2.62 -13.17 21.83
C GLN A 119 -3.42 -12.34 20.83
N TRP A 120 -4.32 -11.47 21.31
CA TRP A 120 -5.08 -10.59 20.44
C TRP A 120 -4.18 -9.63 19.66
N ASN A 121 -3.18 -9.03 20.34
CA ASN A 121 -2.20 -8.17 19.69
C ASN A 121 -1.39 -8.90 18.62
N LEU A 122 -0.92 -10.12 18.91
CA LEU A 122 -0.20 -10.97 17.95
C LEU A 122 -1.08 -11.23 16.72
N GLN A 123 -2.33 -11.61 16.92
CA GLN A 123 -3.25 -11.92 15.83
C GLN A 123 -3.50 -10.71 14.91
N GLN A 124 -3.66 -9.51 15.49
CA GLN A 124 -3.81 -8.28 14.70
C GLN A 124 -2.55 -7.97 13.89
N GLN A 125 -1.37 -8.12 14.49
CA GLN A 125 -0.11 -7.85 13.82
C GLN A 125 0.18 -8.87 12.71
N GLU A 126 -0.10 -10.16 12.95
CA GLU A 126 0.00 -11.21 11.93
C GLU A 126 -0.94 -10.95 10.76
N GLN A 127 -2.20 -10.60 11.03
CA GLN A 127 -3.17 -10.27 9.98
C GLN A 127 -2.73 -9.07 9.15
N HIS A 128 -2.19 -8.04 9.79
CA HIS A 128 -1.64 -6.88 9.09
C HIS A 128 -0.45 -7.27 8.21
N LEU A 129 0.51 -8.06 8.72
CA LEU A 129 1.65 -8.54 7.93
C LEU A 129 1.22 -9.43 6.77
N HIS A 130 0.20 -10.27 6.93
CA HIS A 130 -0.35 -11.06 5.83
C HIS A 130 -0.94 -10.19 4.72
N THR A 131 -1.63 -9.11 5.09
CA THR A 131 -2.19 -8.13 4.14
C THR A 131 -1.07 -7.41 3.40
N LEU A 132 -0.09 -6.86 4.13
CA LEU A 132 1.05 -6.16 3.54
C LEU A 132 1.89 -7.09 2.64
N ARG A 133 2.07 -8.35 3.03
CA ARG A 133 2.71 -9.36 2.18
C ARG A 133 1.97 -9.54 0.86
N GLN A 134 0.64 -9.62 0.90
CA GLN A 134 -0.17 -9.76 -0.32
C GLN A 134 -0.05 -8.54 -1.23
N GLU A 135 -0.09 -7.33 -0.66
CA GLU A 135 0.10 -6.08 -1.40
C GLU A 135 1.50 -5.99 -2.03
N GLN A 136 2.56 -6.29 -1.27
CA GLN A 136 3.92 -6.28 -1.80
C GLN A 136 4.15 -7.34 -2.89
N MET A 137 3.60 -8.55 -2.73
CA MET A 137 3.67 -9.57 -3.78
C MET A 137 2.94 -9.11 -5.05
N SER A 138 1.73 -8.57 -4.91
CA SER A 138 0.95 -8.06 -6.04
C SER A 138 1.67 -6.92 -6.77
N ALA A 139 2.23 -5.95 -6.03
CA ALA A 139 2.99 -4.85 -6.58
C ALA A 139 4.28 -5.32 -7.28
N ALA A 140 4.99 -6.29 -6.71
CA ALA A 140 6.20 -6.85 -7.31
C ALA A 140 5.90 -7.61 -8.62
N ILE A 141 4.81 -8.38 -8.65
CA ILE A 141 4.33 -9.05 -9.88
C ILE A 141 3.95 -8.00 -10.93
N ALA A 142 3.16 -6.98 -10.57
CA ALA A 142 2.75 -5.92 -11.48
C ALA A 142 3.96 -5.19 -12.10
N LEU A 143 4.97 -4.87 -11.29
CA LEU A 143 6.20 -4.25 -11.76
C LEU A 143 6.99 -5.19 -12.71
N ALA A 144 7.08 -6.48 -12.38
CA ALA A 144 7.76 -7.45 -13.23
C ALA A 144 7.05 -7.63 -14.58
N MET A 145 5.71 -7.67 -14.58
CA MET A 145 4.89 -7.69 -15.80
C MET A 145 5.09 -6.43 -16.64
N GLU A 146 5.15 -5.25 -16.01
CA GLU A 146 5.41 -3.99 -16.71
C GLU A 146 6.81 -3.99 -17.36
N GLN A 147 7.84 -4.44 -16.64
CA GLN A 147 9.20 -4.56 -17.17
C GLN A 147 9.25 -5.54 -18.36
N GLN A 148 8.54 -6.67 -18.29
CA GLN A 148 8.43 -7.60 -19.40
C GLN A 148 7.75 -6.96 -20.61
N ASN A 149 6.66 -6.22 -20.41
CA ASN A 149 5.98 -5.51 -21.50
C ASN A 149 6.87 -4.41 -22.12
N GLN A 150 7.62 -3.66 -21.31
CA GLN A 150 8.59 -2.68 -21.79
C GLN A 150 9.70 -3.33 -22.62
N LYS A 151 10.20 -4.50 -22.18
CA LYS A 151 11.17 -5.29 -22.96
C LYS A 151 10.59 -5.72 -24.30
N LEU A 152 9.37 -6.25 -24.32
CA LEU A 152 8.67 -6.65 -25.55
C LEU A 152 8.47 -5.45 -26.49
N LEU A 153 8.12 -4.26 -25.96
CA LEU A 153 7.96 -3.05 -26.76
C LEU A 153 9.26 -2.66 -27.48
N VAL A 154 10.40 -2.72 -26.79
CA VAL A 154 11.73 -2.44 -27.38
C VAL A 154 12.13 -3.50 -28.41
N GLU A 155 11.90 -4.78 -28.11
CA GLU A 155 12.27 -5.90 -29.00
C GLU A 155 11.44 -5.95 -30.28
N THR A 156 10.14 -5.67 -30.17
CA THR A 156 9.22 -5.71 -31.32
C THR A 156 9.26 -4.42 -32.14
N GLN A 157 9.69 -3.29 -31.55
CA GLN A 157 9.59 -1.95 -32.14
C GLN A 157 8.16 -1.63 -32.64
N LEU A 158 7.15 -2.26 -32.02
CA LEU A 158 5.77 -2.04 -32.38
C LEU A 158 5.32 -0.68 -31.84
N ASP A 159 4.79 0.18 -32.72
CA ASP A 159 4.19 1.43 -32.27
C ASP A 159 2.82 1.16 -31.64
N ILE A 160 2.81 1.02 -30.32
CA ILE A 160 1.58 0.76 -29.57
C ILE A 160 0.57 1.92 -29.63
N THR A 161 1.04 3.13 -29.99
CA THR A 161 0.14 4.30 -30.10
C THR A 161 -0.80 4.18 -31.30
N GLU A 162 -0.40 3.45 -32.36
CA GLU A 162 -1.29 3.12 -33.46
C GLU A 162 -2.48 2.27 -32.98
N LEU A 163 -2.22 1.30 -32.11
CA LEU A 163 -3.28 0.50 -31.51
C LEU A 163 -4.18 1.39 -30.65
N ASP A 164 -3.62 2.25 -29.79
CA ASP A 164 -4.41 3.17 -28.96
C ASP A 164 -5.35 4.05 -29.78
N ASN A 165 -4.87 4.58 -30.91
CA ASN A 165 -5.67 5.38 -31.84
C ASN A 165 -6.83 4.58 -32.47
N LEU A 166 -6.66 3.26 -32.66
CA LEU A 166 -7.71 2.37 -33.15
C LEU A 166 -8.66 1.91 -32.03
N LEU A 167 -8.19 1.82 -30.79
CA LEU A 167 -9.02 1.45 -29.65
C LEU A 167 -10.00 2.57 -29.29
N GLN A 168 -9.62 3.84 -29.44
CA GLN A 168 -10.47 4.97 -29.03
C GLN A 168 -11.84 4.98 -29.76
N PRO A 169 -11.93 4.87 -31.10
CA PRO A 169 -13.22 4.74 -31.79
C PRO A 169 -14.04 3.50 -31.39
N ILE A 170 -13.37 2.39 -31.05
CA ILE A 170 -14.03 1.16 -30.58
C ILE A 170 -14.68 1.41 -29.21
N ILE A 171 -13.95 2.07 -28.31
CA ILE A 171 -14.43 2.45 -26.98
C ILE A 171 -15.62 3.40 -27.09
N ASP A 172 -15.52 4.42 -27.95
CA ASP A 172 -16.54 5.47 -28.05
C ASP A 172 -17.81 5.01 -28.76
N THR A 173 -17.69 4.16 -29.80
CA THR A 173 -18.82 3.88 -30.71
C THR A 173 -19.13 2.40 -30.92
N CYS A 174 -18.20 1.49 -30.61
CA CYS A 174 -18.34 0.05 -30.80
C CYS A 174 -18.91 -0.38 -32.17
N THR A 175 -18.55 0.34 -33.23
CA THR A 175 -19.05 0.04 -34.57
C THR A 175 -18.35 -1.17 -35.18
N LYS A 176 -19.04 -1.87 -36.07
CA LYS A 176 -18.48 -3.00 -36.82
C LYS A 176 -17.20 -2.61 -37.58
N ASP A 177 -17.17 -1.41 -38.14
CA ASP A 177 -16.01 -0.92 -38.90
C ASP A 177 -14.83 -0.62 -37.98
N ALA A 178 -15.06 -0.01 -36.81
CA ALA A 178 -14.00 0.21 -35.81
C ALA A 178 -13.42 -1.12 -35.30
N ILE A 179 -14.27 -2.10 -34.95
CA ILE A 179 -13.84 -3.44 -34.53
C ILE A 179 -13.04 -4.12 -35.64
N SER A 180 -13.53 -4.05 -36.89
CA SER A 180 -12.85 -4.61 -38.05
C SER A 180 -11.47 -3.97 -38.29
N ALA A 181 -11.36 -2.64 -38.13
CA ALA A 181 -10.09 -1.92 -38.24
C ALA A 181 -9.09 -2.37 -37.17
N GLY A 182 -9.51 -2.44 -35.90
CA GLY A 182 -8.68 -2.93 -34.79
C GLY A 182 -8.18 -4.36 -35.03
N LYS A 183 -9.08 -5.28 -35.40
CA LYS A 183 -8.71 -6.65 -35.77
C LYS A 183 -7.69 -6.66 -36.91
N ASN A 184 -7.96 -5.97 -38.01
CA ASN A 184 -7.09 -6.01 -39.18
C ASN A 184 -5.69 -5.51 -38.85
N TRP A 185 -5.58 -4.46 -38.03
CA TRP A 185 -4.31 -3.98 -37.53
C TRP A 185 -3.58 -5.04 -36.69
N MET A 186 -4.27 -5.71 -35.77
CA MET A 186 -3.66 -6.78 -34.96
C MET A 186 -3.14 -7.93 -35.83
N PHE A 187 -3.90 -8.36 -36.85
CA PHE A 187 -3.45 -9.41 -37.77
C PHE A 187 -2.27 -8.98 -38.64
N ASN A 188 -2.22 -7.73 -39.08
CA ASN A 188 -1.11 -7.21 -39.87
C ASN A 188 0.17 -7.05 -39.04
N ASN A 189 0.04 -6.85 -37.73
CA ASN A 189 1.16 -6.65 -36.81
C ASN A 189 1.53 -7.91 -36.01
N ALA A 190 0.78 -9.00 -36.14
CA ALA A 190 1.10 -10.32 -35.58
C ALA A 190 2.26 -11.01 -36.33
N LYS A 191 3.44 -10.39 -36.31
CA LYS A 191 4.63 -10.85 -37.05
C LYS A 191 5.39 -11.96 -36.33
N THR A 192 5.43 -11.90 -35.01
CA THR A 192 6.10 -12.88 -34.14
C THR A 192 5.28 -13.13 -32.88
N PRO A 193 5.55 -14.21 -32.12
CA PRO A 193 4.89 -14.44 -30.83
C PRO A 193 4.99 -13.25 -29.87
N GLN A 194 6.13 -12.56 -29.84
CA GLN A 194 6.34 -11.36 -29.01
C GLN A 194 5.40 -10.21 -29.39
N HIS A 195 5.12 -10.02 -30.69
CA HIS A 195 4.15 -9.00 -31.12
C HIS A 195 2.75 -9.36 -30.64
N CYS A 196 2.37 -10.63 -30.76
CA CYS A 196 1.09 -11.13 -30.30
C CYS A 196 0.92 -10.95 -28.79
N GLU A 197 1.93 -11.32 -28.00
CA GLU A 197 1.94 -11.16 -26.56
C GLU A 197 1.83 -9.69 -26.15
N LEU A 198 2.60 -8.80 -26.78
CA LEU A 198 2.54 -7.37 -26.48
C LEU A 198 1.14 -6.79 -26.75
N MET A 199 0.54 -7.09 -27.90
CA MET A 199 -0.81 -6.62 -28.24
C MET A 199 -1.88 -7.17 -27.28
N ALA A 200 -1.80 -8.46 -26.93
CA ALA A 200 -2.73 -9.09 -26.01
C ALA A 200 -2.60 -8.54 -24.58
N SER A 201 -1.37 -8.37 -24.09
CA SER A 201 -1.08 -7.75 -22.79
C SER A 201 -1.57 -6.30 -22.73
N HIS A 202 -1.41 -5.53 -23.80
CA HIS A 202 -1.89 -4.15 -23.87
C HIS A 202 -3.42 -4.08 -23.76
N LEU A 203 -4.14 -4.93 -24.50
CA LEU A 203 -5.60 -5.06 -24.38
C LEU A 203 -6.02 -5.46 -22.96
N CYS A 204 -5.33 -6.44 -22.38
CA CYS A 204 -5.58 -6.88 -21.01
C CYS A 204 -5.46 -5.72 -20.02
N ASN A 205 -4.32 -5.02 -20.02
CA ASN A 205 -4.07 -3.89 -19.11
C ASN A 205 -5.10 -2.78 -19.26
N ARG A 206 -5.53 -2.48 -20.49
CA ARG A 206 -6.58 -1.47 -20.75
C ARG A 206 -7.93 -1.89 -20.20
N ILE A 207 -8.28 -3.17 -20.25
CA ILE A 207 -9.58 -3.70 -19.78
C ILE A 207 -9.58 -3.87 -18.26
N THR A 208 -8.48 -4.37 -17.67
CA THR A 208 -8.40 -4.70 -16.25
C THR A 208 -8.04 -3.52 -15.34
N ALA A 209 -7.71 -2.35 -15.91
CA ALA A 209 -7.44 -1.15 -15.14
C ALA A 209 -8.61 -0.73 -14.24
N ASP A 210 -8.31 -0.25 -13.04
CA ASP A 210 -9.31 0.24 -12.08
C ASP A 210 -10.14 1.42 -12.62
N SER A 211 -9.53 2.22 -13.51
CA SER A 211 -10.21 3.34 -14.18
C SER A 211 -11.08 2.92 -15.38
N ALA A 212 -11.08 1.65 -15.78
CA ALA A 212 -11.83 1.18 -16.93
C ALA A 212 -13.34 1.07 -16.60
N HIS A 213 -14.15 1.93 -17.23
CA HIS A 213 -15.60 1.88 -17.13
C HIS A 213 -16.19 0.71 -17.94
N PHE A 214 -17.45 0.36 -17.68
CA PHE A 214 -18.09 -0.84 -18.24
C PHE A 214 -18.09 -0.90 -19.77
N GLU A 215 -18.44 0.19 -20.44
CA GLU A 215 -18.56 0.26 -21.90
C GLU A 215 -17.20 -0.01 -22.56
N LEU A 216 -16.12 0.61 -22.07
CA LEU A 216 -14.74 0.30 -22.49
C LEU A 216 -14.45 -1.20 -22.37
N ARG A 217 -14.71 -1.81 -21.20
CA ARG A 217 -14.45 -3.23 -20.98
C ARG A 217 -15.22 -4.08 -21.98
N LEU A 218 -16.52 -3.84 -22.12
CA LEU A 218 -17.40 -4.60 -23.00
C LEU A 218 -16.99 -4.48 -24.48
N HIS A 219 -16.72 -3.25 -24.94
CA HIS A 219 -16.37 -2.98 -26.33
C HIS A 219 -15.01 -3.59 -26.71
N LEU A 220 -14.03 -3.55 -25.80
CA LEU A 220 -12.74 -4.20 -26.04
C LEU A 220 -12.83 -5.74 -25.95
N ILE A 221 -13.71 -6.30 -25.12
CA ILE A 221 -13.99 -7.75 -25.15
C ILE A 221 -14.63 -8.14 -26.50
N TYR A 222 -15.47 -7.31 -27.10
CA TYR A 222 -16.02 -7.58 -28.45
C TYR A 222 -14.92 -7.59 -29.52
N LEU A 223 -13.94 -6.69 -29.43
CA LEU A 223 -12.74 -6.76 -30.27
C LEU A 223 -11.98 -8.08 -30.04
N THR A 224 -11.68 -8.42 -28.78
CA THR A 224 -10.99 -9.68 -28.43
C THR A 224 -11.72 -10.90 -28.99
N ASN A 225 -13.05 -10.94 -28.90
CA ASN A 225 -13.87 -12.00 -29.48
C ASN A 225 -13.77 -12.07 -31.01
N ASP A 226 -13.83 -10.93 -31.72
CA ASP A 226 -13.69 -10.92 -33.17
C ASP A 226 -12.29 -11.41 -33.60
N VAL A 227 -11.24 -11.00 -32.88
CA VAL A 227 -9.86 -11.45 -33.13
C VAL A 227 -9.73 -12.96 -32.86
N LEU A 228 -10.23 -13.47 -31.73
CA LEU A 228 -10.25 -14.90 -31.38
C LEU A 228 -10.90 -15.76 -32.48
N HIS A 229 -12.10 -15.35 -32.92
CA HIS A 229 -12.81 -16.03 -34.00
C HIS A 229 -11.96 -16.13 -35.28
N HIS A 230 -11.31 -15.04 -35.64
CA HIS A 230 -10.48 -15.00 -36.84
C HIS A 230 -9.16 -15.74 -36.65
N CYS A 231 -8.60 -15.83 -35.45
CA CYS A 231 -7.38 -16.58 -35.19
C CYS A 231 -7.59 -18.08 -35.47
N GLN A 232 -8.72 -18.63 -35.03
CA GLN A 232 -9.08 -20.02 -35.31
C GLN A 232 -9.32 -20.25 -36.80
N ARG A 233 -10.03 -19.34 -37.48
CA ARG A 233 -10.32 -19.47 -38.92
C ARG A 233 -9.09 -19.31 -39.81
N LYS A 234 -8.20 -18.36 -39.50
CA LYS A 234 -6.97 -18.08 -40.27
C LYS A 234 -5.76 -18.89 -39.79
N GLN A 235 -5.93 -19.75 -38.78
CA GLN A 235 -4.85 -20.55 -38.18
C GLN A 235 -3.69 -19.71 -37.64
N GLN A 236 -3.98 -18.51 -37.10
CA GLN A 236 -3.00 -17.67 -36.42
C GLN A 236 -2.77 -18.15 -34.98
N LYS A 237 -1.89 -19.14 -34.83
CA LYS A 237 -1.67 -19.86 -33.56
C LYS A 237 -1.03 -18.99 -32.49
N ASP A 238 -0.06 -18.15 -32.86
CA ASP A 238 0.65 -17.30 -31.91
C ASP A 238 -0.27 -16.24 -31.30
N LEU A 239 -1.10 -15.61 -32.14
CA LEU A 239 -2.10 -14.64 -31.67
C LEU A 239 -3.20 -15.31 -30.84
N LEU A 240 -3.63 -16.51 -31.22
CA LEU A 240 -4.57 -17.29 -30.41
C LEU A 240 -3.98 -17.59 -29.02
N ALA A 241 -2.74 -18.09 -28.95
CA ALA A 241 -2.07 -18.42 -27.71
C ALA A 241 -1.90 -17.18 -26.80
N ALA A 242 -1.51 -16.04 -27.38
CA ALA A 242 -1.41 -14.79 -26.65
C ALA A 242 -2.76 -14.34 -26.06
N LEU A 243 -3.85 -14.45 -26.82
CA LEU A 243 -5.19 -14.09 -26.35
C LEU A 243 -5.71 -15.07 -25.28
N GLN A 244 -5.39 -16.36 -25.38
CA GLN A 244 -5.74 -17.36 -24.38
C GLN A 244 -5.08 -17.07 -23.02
N LYS A 245 -3.85 -16.55 -22.99
CA LYS A 245 -3.17 -16.15 -21.74
C LYS A 245 -3.88 -15.01 -20.98
N VAL A 246 -4.61 -14.14 -21.69
CA VAL A 246 -5.22 -12.94 -21.11
C VAL A 246 -6.75 -13.01 -20.97
N VAL A 247 -7.40 -14.05 -21.48
CA VAL A 247 -8.87 -14.14 -21.47
C VAL A 247 -9.44 -14.20 -20.05
N VAL A 248 -8.79 -14.95 -19.16
CA VAL A 248 -9.24 -15.15 -17.77
C VAL A 248 -9.25 -13.83 -17.00
N PRO A 249 -8.14 -13.07 -16.89
CA PRO A 249 -8.17 -11.78 -16.21
C PRO A 249 -9.11 -10.78 -16.90
N ILE A 250 -9.19 -10.75 -18.24
CA ILE A 250 -10.09 -9.87 -18.98
C ILE A 250 -11.56 -10.13 -18.61
N TYR A 251 -12.00 -11.39 -18.70
CA TYR A 251 -13.39 -11.76 -18.48
C TYR A 251 -13.75 -11.64 -17.00
N CYS A 252 -12.96 -12.26 -16.12
CA CYS A 252 -13.32 -12.36 -14.70
C CYS A 252 -13.29 -10.99 -14.01
N THR A 253 -12.29 -10.15 -14.28
CA THR A 253 -12.26 -8.78 -13.73
C THR A 253 -13.40 -7.94 -14.29
N SER A 254 -13.76 -8.10 -15.56
CA SER A 254 -14.91 -7.38 -16.15
C SER A 254 -16.24 -7.82 -15.57
N PHE A 255 -16.42 -9.12 -15.32
CA PHE A 255 -17.63 -9.68 -14.73
C PHE A 255 -17.81 -9.26 -13.27
N LEU A 256 -16.75 -9.33 -12.46
CA LEU A 256 -16.81 -9.04 -11.02
C LEU A 256 -16.94 -7.54 -10.71
N ALA A 257 -16.58 -6.67 -11.65
CA ALA A 257 -16.67 -5.22 -11.46
C ALA A 257 -18.06 -4.63 -11.77
N VAL A 258 -19.04 -5.45 -12.16
CA VAL A 258 -20.36 -4.98 -12.57
C VAL A 258 -21.50 -5.75 -11.90
N GLU A 259 -22.66 -5.10 -11.83
CA GLU A 259 -23.91 -5.65 -11.29
C GLU A 259 -24.58 -6.64 -12.26
N GLU A 260 -25.53 -7.42 -11.76
CA GLU A 260 -26.15 -8.57 -12.44
C GLU A 260 -26.74 -8.26 -13.83
N GLU A 261 -27.37 -7.09 -14.02
CA GLU A 261 -27.93 -6.70 -15.33
C GLU A 261 -26.84 -6.59 -16.41
N LYS A 262 -25.68 -6.03 -16.05
CA LYS A 262 -24.53 -5.87 -16.95
C LYS A 262 -23.77 -7.19 -17.12
N GLN A 263 -23.73 -8.03 -16.10
CA GLN A 263 -23.12 -9.37 -16.16
C GLN A 263 -23.73 -10.22 -17.27
N GLN A 264 -25.04 -10.16 -17.51
CA GLN A 264 -25.70 -10.92 -18.57
C GLN A 264 -25.09 -10.67 -19.97
N LYS A 265 -24.64 -9.44 -20.26
CA LYS A 265 -23.98 -9.11 -21.55
C LYS A 265 -22.63 -9.83 -21.68
N ILE A 266 -21.89 -9.93 -20.58
CA ILE A 266 -20.60 -10.61 -20.51
C ILE A 266 -20.79 -12.13 -20.57
N THR A 267 -21.77 -12.68 -19.84
CA THR A 267 -22.09 -14.13 -19.83
C THR A 267 -22.46 -14.66 -21.22
N ARG A 268 -23.13 -13.86 -22.05
CA ARG A 268 -23.43 -14.24 -23.46
C ARG A 268 -22.16 -14.51 -24.28
N LEU A 269 -21.06 -13.84 -23.97
CA LEU A 269 -19.77 -14.07 -24.63
C LEU A 269 -19.16 -15.40 -24.18
N LEU A 270 -19.26 -15.74 -22.90
CA LEU A 270 -18.81 -17.04 -22.40
C LEU A 270 -19.57 -18.20 -23.08
N GLN A 271 -20.89 -18.09 -23.19
CA GLN A 271 -21.70 -19.10 -23.90
C GLN A 271 -21.29 -19.24 -25.37
N LEU A 272 -20.93 -18.13 -26.02
CA LEU A 272 -20.43 -18.15 -27.39
C LEU A 272 -19.07 -18.86 -27.48
N TRP A 273 -18.18 -18.60 -26.52
CA TRP A 273 -16.84 -19.20 -26.48
C TRP A 273 -16.87 -20.70 -26.20
N GLU A 274 -17.73 -21.14 -25.28
CA GLU A 274 -17.98 -22.55 -24.97
C GLU A 274 -18.51 -23.30 -26.21
N LYS A 275 -19.52 -22.73 -26.87
CA LYS A 275 -20.11 -23.32 -28.08
C LYS A 275 -19.12 -23.44 -29.24
N ASN A 276 -18.22 -22.47 -29.40
CA ASN A 276 -17.28 -22.42 -30.52
C ASN A 276 -15.97 -23.16 -30.24
N GLY A 277 -15.72 -23.59 -29.00
CA GLY A 277 -14.53 -24.35 -28.63
C GLY A 277 -13.22 -23.55 -28.79
N TYR A 278 -13.22 -22.26 -28.42
CA TYR A 278 -12.01 -21.43 -28.46
C TYR A 278 -11.01 -21.75 -27.34
N PHE A 279 -11.50 -22.32 -26.26
CA PHE A 279 -10.76 -22.57 -25.02
C PHE A 279 -10.95 -24.02 -24.59
N ASP A 280 -9.98 -24.53 -23.83
CA ASP A 280 -10.07 -25.85 -23.20
C ASP A 280 -11.05 -25.84 -22.01
N GLU A 281 -11.40 -27.03 -21.55
CA GLU A 281 -12.36 -27.23 -20.46
C GLU A 281 -11.90 -26.56 -19.16
N GLU A 282 -10.59 -26.57 -18.88
CA GLU A 282 -10.02 -25.88 -17.72
C GLU A 282 -10.24 -24.37 -17.78
N THR A 283 -9.94 -23.72 -18.91
CA THR A 283 -10.17 -22.29 -19.06
C THR A 283 -11.66 -21.97 -18.98
N ILE A 284 -12.54 -22.76 -19.61
CA ILE A 284 -13.99 -22.54 -19.51
C ILE A 284 -14.46 -22.64 -18.06
N GLN A 285 -13.96 -23.61 -17.29
CA GLN A 285 -14.29 -23.76 -15.87
C GLN A 285 -13.87 -22.54 -15.03
N GLN A 286 -12.71 -21.94 -15.34
CA GLN A 286 -12.24 -20.69 -14.73
C GLN A 286 -13.17 -19.53 -15.03
N LEU A 287 -13.64 -19.41 -16.28
CA LEU A 287 -14.54 -18.35 -16.70
C LEU A 287 -15.97 -18.51 -16.12
N GLN A 288 -16.43 -19.75 -15.90
CA GLN A 288 -17.71 -20.04 -15.26
C GLN A 288 -17.73 -19.69 -13.77
N ASN A 289 -16.57 -19.68 -13.11
CA ASN A 289 -16.43 -19.25 -11.71
C ASN A 289 -15.40 -18.10 -11.59
N PRO A 290 -15.81 -16.84 -11.87
CA PRO A 290 -14.88 -15.72 -12.02
C PRO A 290 -13.96 -15.46 -10.83
N ALA A 291 -14.47 -15.61 -9.60
CA ALA A 291 -13.67 -15.41 -8.39
C ALA A 291 -12.59 -16.48 -8.24
N LEU A 292 -12.94 -17.76 -8.50
CA LEU A 292 -11.98 -18.86 -8.50
C LEU A 292 -10.98 -18.72 -9.66
N GLY A 293 -11.45 -18.35 -10.85
CA GLY A 293 -10.61 -18.14 -12.03
C GLY A 293 -9.55 -17.05 -11.82
N LEU A 294 -9.90 -15.92 -11.20
CA LEU A 294 -8.91 -14.91 -10.79
C LEU A 294 -7.93 -15.45 -9.75
N GLY A 295 -8.41 -16.22 -8.78
CA GLY A 295 -7.53 -16.85 -7.77
C GLY A 295 -6.50 -17.79 -8.40
N GLN A 296 -6.92 -18.62 -9.36
CA GLN A 296 -6.04 -19.53 -10.10
C GLN A 296 -5.08 -18.75 -11.02
N TYR A 297 -5.55 -17.73 -11.72
CA TYR A 297 -4.69 -16.84 -12.50
C TYR A 297 -3.61 -16.17 -11.62
N GLN A 298 -3.98 -15.68 -10.44
CA GLN A 298 -3.05 -15.10 -9.49
C GLN A 298 -2.01 -16.12 -9.00
N ALA A 299 -2.41 -17.38 -8.78
CA ALA A 299 -1.48 -18.46 -8.42
C ALA A 299 -0.50 -18.79 -9.56
N SER A 300 -0.96 -18.76 -10.81
CA SER A 300 -0.11 -18.92 -11.99
C SER A 300 0.91 -17.78 -12.08
N LEU A 301 0.50 -16.53 -11.88
CA LEU A 301 1.42 -15.39 -11.84
C LEU A 301 2.45 -15.51 -10.71
N ILE A 302 2.04 -15.94 -9.52
CA ILE A 302 2.98 -16.17 -8.41
C ILE A 302 4.06 -17.20 -8.79
N THR A 303 3.67 -18.24 -9.55
CA THR A 303 4.59 -19.28 -10.02
C THR A 303 5.50 -18.76 -11.12
N GLU A 304 4.95 -18.04 -12.10
CA GLU A 304 5.70 -17.45 -13.22
C GLU A 304 6.74 -16.43 -12.74
N TYR A 305 6.35 -15.57 -11.79
CA TYR A 305 7.21 -14.53 -11.23
C TYR A 305 7.83 -14.92 -9.88
N ALA A 306 8.04 -16.22 -9.65
CA ALA A 306 8.56 -16.75 -8.39
C ALA A 306 9.88 -16.09 -7.95
N ALA A 307 10.74 -15.70 -8.90
CA ALA A 307 12.03 -15.04 -8.62
C ALA A 307 11.89 -13.73 -7.83
N VAL A 308 10.82 -12.96 -8.06
CA VAL A 308 10.54 -11.71 -7.30
C VAL A 308 9.63 -11.94 -6.10
N VAL A 309 8.79 -12.99 -6.13
CA VAL A 309 7.84 -13.30 -5.06
C VAL A 309 8.49 -14.02 -3.88
N GLN A 310 9.39 -14.98 -4.12
CA GLN A 310 10.00 -15.81 -3.08
C GLN A 310 10.77 -14.99 -2.02
N PRO A 311 11.59 -13.97 -2.37
CA PRO A 311 12.27 -13.16 -1.36
C PRO A 311 11.29 -12.43 -0.44
N ILE A 312 10.17 -11.92 -0.97
CA ILE A 312 9.13 -11.24 -0.20
C ILE A 312 8.47 -12.24 0.75
N GLN A 313 8.09 -13.42 0.25
CA GLN A 313 7.48 -14.46 1.09
C GLN A 313 8.38 -14.86 2.25
N LEU A 314 9.68 -15.06 2.00
CA LEU A 314 10.65 -15.44 3.02
C LEU A 314 10.83 -14.33 4.07
N ALA A 315 10.93 -13.07 3.65
CA ALA A 315 11.08 -11.94 4.57
C ALA A 315 9.89 -11.82 5.53
N PHE A 316 8.66 -11.87 5.02
CA PHE A 316 7.45 -11.83 5.85
C PHE A 316 7.30 -13.08 6.74
N GLN A 317 7.68 -14.26 6.24
CA GLN A 317 7.66 -15.48 7.03
C GLN A 317 8.59 -15.38 8.25
N GLN A 318 9.79 -14.84 8.07
CA GLN A 318 10.74 -14.60 9.16
C GLN A 318 10.19 -13.59 10.17
N GLN A 319 9.60 -12.49 9.70
CA GLN A 319 9.03 -11.46 10.58
C GLN A 319 7.86 -12.00 11.43
N ILE A 320 6.97 -12.79 10.83
CA ILE A 320 5.88 -13.46 11.55
C ILE A 320 6.43 -14.45 12.58
N GLN A 321 7.48 -15.22 12.22
CA GLN A 321 8.09 -16.16 13.15
C GLN A 321 8.73 -15.45 14.36
N THR A 322 9.39 -14.31 14.14
CA THR A 322 9.94 -13.48 15.23
C THR A 322 8.83 -13.00 16.17
N LEU A 323 7.69 -12.55 15.64
CA LEU A 323 6.56 -12.11 16.45
C LEU A 323 5.97 -13.22 17.31
N LYS A 324 5.81 -14.42 16.73
CA LYS A 324 5.37 -15.61 17.47
C LYS A 324 6.34 -15.96 18.60
N SER A 325 7.64 -15.95 18.33
CA SER A 325 8.67 -16.22 19.34
C SER A 325 8.61 -15.19 20.49
N GLN A 326 8.46 -13.90 20.18
CA GLN A 326 8.32 -12.85 21.20
C GLN A 326 7.08 -13.05 22.07
N HIS A 327 5.97 -13.48 21.47
CA HIS A 327 4.75 -13.82 22.21
C HIS A 327 4.97 -15.04 23.13
N GLU A 328 5.60 -16.11 22.62
CA GLU A 328 5.90 -17.31 23.41
C GLU A 328 6.83 -17.00 24.60
N GLU A 329 7.86 -16.19 24.39
CA GLU A 329 8.76 -15.72 25.46
C GLU A 329 8.00 -14.89 26.51
N PHE A 330 7.14 -13.97 26.07
CA PHE A 330 6.29 -13.17 26.96
C PHE A 330 5.38 -14.07 27.81
N VAL A 331 4.67 -15.02 27.20
CA VAL A 331 3.78 -15.96 27.91
C VAL A 331 4.57 -16.84 28.88
N SER A 332 5.75 -17.31 28.50
CA SER A 332 6.64 -18.08 29.37
C SER A 332 7.09 -17.27 30.58
N SER A 333 7.45 -15.99 30.38
CA SER A 333 7.86 -15.09 31.47
C SER A 333 6.75 -14.85 32.49
N LEU A 334 5.49 -14.72 32.04
CA LEU A 334 4.33 -14.55 32.90
C LEU A 334 4.02 -15.82 33.71
N LYS A 335 4.15 -17.00 33.09
CA LYS A 335 3.89 -18.30 33.76
C LYS A 335 4.96 -18.67 34.78
N GLN A 336 6.19 -18.16 34.64
CA GLN A 336 7.29 -18.40 35.57
C GLN A 336 7.29 -17.45 36.77
N GLN A 337 6.42 -16.43 36.82
CA GLN A 337 6.29 -15.60 38.02
C GLN A 337 5.75 -16.43 39.19
N PRO A 338 6.43 -16.44 40.35
CA PRO A 338 5.89 -17.10 41.54
C PRO A 338 4.56 -16.47 41.93
N PRO A 339 3.60 -17.23 42.51
CA PRO A 339 2.41 -16.63 43.09
C PRO A 339 2.84 -15.56 44.10
N PRO A 340 2.07 -14.46 44.25
CA PRO A 340 2.37 -13.46 45.28
C PRO A 340 2.44 -14.23 46.60
N SER A 341 3.66 -14.33 47.15
CA SER A 341 3.87 -14.93 48.45
C SER A 341 3.04 -14.09 49.41
N ALA A 342 2.06 -14.73 50.05
CA ALA A 342 1.32 -14.12 51.15
C ALA A 342 2.37 -13.52 52.09
N VAL A 343 2.39 -12.19 52.20
CA VAL A 343 3.27 -11.48 53.12
C VAL A 343 3.01 -12.09 54.49
N GLY A 344 3.99 -12.85 54.97
CA GLY A 344 3.94 -13.46 56.29
C GLY A 344 3.69 -12.36 57.31
N HIS A 345 2.75 -12.62 58.21
CA HIS A 345 2.55 -11.86 59.43
C HIS A 345 3.92 -11.62 60.10
N LEU A 346 4.46 -10.42 59.95
CA LEU A 346 5.55 -9.94 60.78
C LEU A 346 4.97 -9.70 62.17
N ALA A 347 5.49 -10.48 63.12
CA ALA A 347 5.19 -10.39 64.53
C ALA A 347 5.30 -8.95 65.04
N ALA A 348 4.39 -8.60 65.94
CA ALA A 348 4.32 -7.33 66.64
C ALA A 348 5.62 -7.03 67.41
N PRO A 349 6.12 -5.78 67.41
CA PRO A 349 6.93 -5.26 68.48
C PRO A 349 6.00 -4.72 69.59
N ALA A 350 6.15 -5.26 70.80
CA ALA A 350 5.51 -4.76 72.00
C ALA A 350 6.04 -3.38 72.42
N GLU A 351 5.17 -2.67 73.14
CA GLU A 351 5.24 -1.32 73.72
C GLU A 351 6.58 -0.89 74.34
N SER A 352 6.86 0.43 74.28
CA SER A 352 7.30 1.24 75.43
C SER A 352 7.13 2.75 75.16
N GLU A 353 6.08 3.31 75.77
CA GLU A 353 5.90 4.64 76.40
C GLU A 353 6.47 5.97 75.81
N LYS A 354 5.54 6.79 75.29
CA LYS A 354 5.02 8.09 75.83
C LYS A 354 5.90 9.39 75.85
N PRO A 355 5.33 10.62 76.01
CA PRO A 355 4.99 11.62 74.96
C PRO A 355 5.55 13.05 75.28
N PRO A 356 4.94 14.22 74.92
CA PRO A 356 4.61 14.95 73.65
C PRO A 356 5.35 16.35 73.65
N PRO A 357 4.84 17.54 73.22
CA PRO A 357 3.91 18.00 72.18
C PRO A 357 4.46 19.15 71.26
N MET A 358 3.73 19.44 70.17
CA MET A 358 3.42 20.74 69.52
C MET A 358 4.49 21.83 69.22
N THR A 359 4.30 22.39 68.02
CA THR A 359 4.92 23.56 67.35
C THR A 359 4.75 24.90 68.10
N PRO A 360 5.45 26.00 67.73
CA PRO A 360 4.99 26.91 66.66
C PRO A 360 6.09 27.63 65.82
N HIS A 361 5.72 27.95 64.56
CA HIS A 361 6.10 29.08 63.66
C HIS A 361 7.55 29.63 63.60
N ASP A 362 8.13 30.01 62.44
CA ASP A 362 7.58 30.93 61.45
C ASP A 362 8.43 31.01 60.15
N ALA A 363 7.80 31.51 59.08
CA ALA A 363 8.31 32.16 57.86
C ALA A 363 9.34 31.42 56.94
N ARG A 364 9.45 31.61 55.62
CA ARG A 364 8.74 32.22 54.46
C ARG A 364 9.84 32.30 53.37
N LEU A 365 9.48 32.22 52.08
CA LEU A 365 10.29 32.64 50.89
C LEU A 365 11.40 31.64 50.44
N GLN A 366 11.77 31.43 49.19
CA GLN A 366 11.32 31.82 47.83
C GLN A 366 12.17 31.02 46.82
N TRP A 367 11.68 30.87 45.59
CA TRP A 367 12.35 30.25 44.42
C TRP A 367 13.41 31.18 43.78
N PRO A 368 14.56 30.70 43.28
CA PRO A 368 15.45 31.51 42.45
C PRO A 368 15.25 31.28 40.94
N LEU A 369 15.05 32.39 40.23
CA LEU A 369 15.10 32.53 38.77
C LEU A 369 16.53 32.77 38.27
N ALA A 370 16.80 32.21 37.08
CA ALA A 370 17.60 32.70 35.94
C ALA A 370 18.92 33.48 36.17
N THR A 371 20.01 32.93 35.63
CA THR A 371 21.29 33.62 35.39
C THR A 371 21.37 34.21 33.97
N ARG A 372 21.78 35.48 33.88
CA ARG A 372 22.09 36.22 32.64
C ARG A 372 23.60 36.51 32.58
N ALA A 373 24.14 36.54 31.35
CA ALA A 373 25.54 36.73 30.96
C ALA A 373 26.19 38.05 31.41
N PRO A 374 27.54 38.17 31.39
CA PRO A 374 28.28 39.32 31.93
C PRO A 374 28.66 40.37 30.87
N ALA A 375 28.86 41.61 31.32
CA ALA A 375 29.49 42.72 30.60
C ALA A 375 30.23 43.64 31.63
N PRO A 376 31.00 44.65 31.22
CA PRO A 376 32.42 44.62 30.89
C PRO A 376 33.31 45.37 31.92
N ALA A 377 34.63 45.25 31.79
CA ALA A 377 35.63 45.91 32.65
C ALA A 377 35.99 47.34 32.16
N PRO A 378 36.38 48.27 33.06
CA PRO A 378 36.72 49.65 32.73
C PRO A 378 38.22 49.85 32.41
N GLY A 379 38.54 50.94 31.70
CA GLY A 379 39.91 51.40 31.38
C GLY A 379 40.73 51.83 32.61
N PRO A 380 42.02 52.19 32.42
CA PRO A 380 42.36 53.57 31.99
C PRO A 380 43.62 53.67 31.08
N GLY A 381 43.81 54.83 30.44
CA GLY A 381 45.05 55.21 29.74
C GLY A 381 44.83 55.95 28.44
#